data_AF-A0A6N4ACN3-F1
#
_entry.id   AF-A0A6N4ACN3-F1
#
_cell.length_a   1.000
_cell.length_b   1.000
_cell.length_c   1.000
_cell.angle_alpha   90.00
_cell.angle_beta   90.00
_cell.angle_gamma   90.00
#
_symmetry.space_group_name_H-M   'P 1'
#
loop_
_entity.id
_entity.type
_entity.pdbx_description
1 polymer ?
#
loop_
_entity_poly.entity_id
_entity_poly.type
_entity_poly.pdbx_seq_one_letter_code
_entity_poly.pdbx_strand_id
1 'polypeptide(L)'
;MKKILLSLILFTGLLQISCSEDSVVDSSNVPTNNSVDVYVAGQKNSQACYWKNNQLVLLNSGGINAPTANKIMVVNNDVYVLGIGVGTTTTETFPMFWKNGVLTNLKTSLSSADDEVVTVTDFEVVGNDVYFVGYTKRRVITFEDYSLVYWKNGIKTTVHNYGGYVQNYSKIKVVNNTVYITGTNNRDSSINGYYVNTVFNEIPFSTLNGLAVNNNEVYTYGTANNGGYYKNITTGSETSFPTVATVTSMLFDNNNLYLTDVASIYKNGAMFDAGQPQLGGIMDFKILNNNTYKIIQEGVAPGYISHLTINGVEAAQIPDSEGTFLSLFVVQN
;
A
#
# COMPACT_ATOMS: atom_id res chain seq x y z
N MET A 1 2.74 46.71 70.64
CA MET A 1 1.73 47.52 69.93
C MET A 1 1.36 46.79 68.65
N LYS A 2 0.13 46.28 68.56
CA LYS A 2 -0.40 45.65 67.34
C LYS A 2 -0.63 46.73 66.28
N LYS A 3 -0.13 46.55 65.07
CA LYS A 3 -0.65 47.23 63.87
C LYS A 3 -0.79 46.22 62.74
N ILE A 4 -2.06 45.98 62.45
CA ILE A 4 -2.63 45.28 61.30
C ILE A 4 -2.26 46.08 60.05
N LEU A 5 -1.72 45.42 59.02
CA LEU A 5 -1.57 46.05 57.71
C LEU A 5 -2.66 45.52 56.77
N LEU A 6 -3.41 46.49 56.23
CA LEU A 6 -4.56 46.38 55.36
C LEU A 6 -4.12 46.11 53.92
N SER A 7 -4.86 45.26 53.24
CA SER A 7 -4.76 44.91 51.81
C SER A 7 -4.87 46.14 50.89
N LEU A 8 -4.11 46.15 49.78
CA LEU A 8 -4.48 46.90 48.58
C LEU A 8 -4.17 46.06 47.33
N ILE A 9 -5.23 45.62 46.67
CA ILE A 9 -5.23 45.00 45.35
C ILE A 9 -5.04 46.11 44.31
N LEU A 10 -4.09 45.95 43.40
CA LEU A 10 -4.10 46.68 42.13
C LEU A 10 -3.89 45.68 40.98
N PHE A 11 -4.84 45.68 40.06
CA PHE A 11 -4.99 44.75 38.95
C PHE A 11 -4.72 45.51 37.65
N THR A 12 -3.59 45.23 36.99
CA THR A 12 -3.25 45.52 35.59
C THR A 12 -2.02 44.65 35.26
N GLY A 13 -1.81 43.99 34.12
CA GLY A 13 -2.54 43.77 32.88
C GLY A 13 -1.65 42.85 32.02
N LEU A 14 -2.20 41.68 31.67
CA LEU A 14 -2.06 40.88 30.43
C LEU A 14 -0.75 40.83 29.59
N LEU A 15 -0.40 39.56 29.30
CA LEU A 15 0.22 38.97 28.09
C LEU A 15 1.75 39.15 27.97
N GLN A 16 2.55 38.11 27.71
CA GLN A 16 2.52 37.32 26.48
C GLN A 16 2.95 35.84 26.66
N ILE A 17 2.13 34.97 26.04
CA ILE A 17 2.47 33.82 25.18
C ILE A 17 3.52 32.83 25.70
N SER A 18 3.04 31.76 26.34
CA SER A 18 3.72 30.46 26.37
C SER A 18 3.36 29.71 25.08
N CYS A 19 4.37 29.20 24.39
CA CYS A 19 4.21 28.37 23.20
C CYS A 19 3.25 27.21 23.49
N SER A 20 2.29 26.99 22.60
CA SER A 20 1.53 25.75 22.53
C SER A 20 2.49 24.64 22.13
N GLU A 21 2.79 23.72 23.05
CA GLU A 21 3.30 22.41 22.67
C GLU A 21 2.16 21.68 21.97
N ASP A 22 2.29 21.46 20.67
CA ASP A 22 1.49 20.47 19.96
C ASP A 22 1.67 19.14 20.69
N SER A 23 0.55 18.55 21.08
CA SER A 23 0.52 17.30 21.84
C SER A 23 1.09 16.18 20.96
N VAL A 24 2.37 15.88 21.15
CA VAL A 24 2.98 14.65 20.67
C VAL A 24 2.32 13.52 21.45
N VAL A 25 1.36 12.83 20.85
CA VAL A 25 0.94 11.52 21.34
C VAL A 25 2.13 10.60 21.17
N ASP A 26 2.83 10.34 22.27
CA ASP A 26 3.85 9.32 22.35
C ASP A 26 3.20 7.95 22.10
N SER A 27 3.33 7.47 20.86
CA SER A 27 2.82 6.16 20.44
C SER A 27 3.62 5.00 21.03
N SER A 28 4.60 5.23 21.91
CA SER A 28 5.22 4.15 22.68
C SER A 28 4.24 3.47 23.65
N ASN A 29 3.03 4.01 23.84
CA ASN A 29 2.06 3.54 24.83
C ASN A 29 0.71 3.07 24.26
N VAL A 30 0.56 2.83 22.96
CA VAL A 30 -0.59 2.01 22.51
C VAL A 30 -0.23 0.55 22.83
N PRO A 31 -0.94 -0.12 23.77
CA PRO A 31 -0.57 -1.45 24.21
C PRO A 31 -0.74 -2.42 23.04
N THR A 32 0.37 -2.74 22.40
CA THR A 32 0.52 -3.91 21.55
C THR A 32 1.13 -5.01 22.42
N ASN A 33 0.69 -6.26 22.22
CA ASN A 33 1.17 -7.36 23.07
C ASN A 33 2.69 -7.59 22.99
N ASN A 34 3.35 -7.07 21.95
CA ASN A 34 4.78 -7.21 21.69
C ASN A 34 5.35 -5.92 21.07
N SER A 35 6.62 -5.62 21.32
CA SER A 35 7.30 -4.47 20.68
C SER A 35 7.35 -4.68 19.17
N VAL A 36 6.89 -3.69 18.40
CA VAL A 36 6.89 -3.74 16.93
C VAL A 36 7.42 -2.44 16.36
N ASP A 37 7.95 -2.50 15.14
CA ASP A 37 8.17 -1.34 14.30
C ASP A 37 7.03 -1.23 13.28
N VAL A 38 6.37 -0.07 13.27
CA VAL A 38 5.29 0.26 12.33
C VAL A 38 5.82 1.23 11.27
N TYR A 39 5.67 0.83 10.01
CA TYR A 39 6.08 1.59 8.85
C TYR A 39 4.85 2.01 8.05
N VAL A 40 4.71 3.31 7.80
CA VAL A 40 3.61 3.87 6.99
C VAL A 40 4.23 4.63 5.83
N ALA A 41 3.88 4.32 4.59
CA ALA A 41 4.31 5.06 3.41
C ALA A 41 3.18 5.93 2.84
N GLY A 42 3.56 7.04 2.24
CA GLY A 42 2.62 7.94 1.58
C GLY A 42 3.30 9.20 1.06
N GLN A 43 2.67 10.34 1.30
CA GLN A 43 3.18 11.66 0.87
C GLN A 43 3.01 12.67 2.01
N LYS A 44 3.94 13.61 2.12
CA LYS A 44 3.84 14.80 2.99
C LYS A 44 4.34 16.01 2.22
N ASN A 45 3.57 17.09 2.17
CA ASN A 45 3.88 18.34 1.46
C ASN A 45 4.37 18.10 0.02
N SER A 46 3.63 17.29 -0.74
CA SER A 46 4.00 16.89 -2.10
C SER A 46 5.37 16.19 -2.21
N GLN A 47 5.81 15.50 -1.15
CA GLN A 47 7.04 14.72 -1.14
C GLN A 47 6.76 13.28 -0.68
N ALA A 48 7.27 12.31 -1.43
CA ALA A 48 7.20 10.91 -1.04
C ALA A 48 7.95 10.72 0.28
N CYS A 49 7.34 9.99 1.21
CA CYS A 49 7.93 9.74 2.52
C CYS A 49 7.39 8.44 3.11
N TYR A 50 8.03 8.03 4.20
CA TYR A 50 7.44 7.07 5.11
C TYR A 50 7.68 7.51 6.56
N TRP A 51 6.87 6.99 7.48
CA TRP A 51 7.05 7.13 8.91
C TRP A 51 7.46 5.78 9.48
N LYS A 52 8.47 5.76 10.35
CA LYS A 52 8.81 4.62 11.20
C LYS A 52 8.49 5.00 12.64
N ASN A 53 7.51 4.36 13.27
CA ASN A 53 7.05 4.69 14.63
C ASN A 53 6.84 6.21 14.82
N ASN A 54 6.03 6.81 13.94
CA ASN A 54 5.74 8.24 13.87
C ASN A 54 6.92 9.17 13.51
N GLN A 55 8.14 8.64 13.34
CA GLN A 55 9.28 9.42 12.87
C GLN A 55 9.30 9.50 11.34
N LEU A 56 9.17 10.72 10.82
CA LEU A 56 9.16 11.00 9.38
C LEU A 56 10.53 10.76 8.74
N VAL A 57 10.53 10.06 7.62
CA VAL A 57 11.67 9.89 6.71
C VAL A 57 11.27 10.37 5.31
N LEU A 58 11.86 11.48 4.88
CA LEU A 58 11.68 11.99 3.53
C LEU A 58 12.47 11.16 2.53
N LEU A 59 11.84 10.79 1.42
CA LEU A 59 12.48 10.06 0.33
C LEU A 59 12.94 11.07 -0.73
N ASN A 60 14.18 10.98 -1.18
CA ASN A 60 14.69 11.88 -2.22
C ASN A 60 13.89 11.71 -3.52
N SER A 61 13.37 12.80 -4.10
CA SER A 61 12.61 12.77 -5.36
C SER A 61 13.49 12.75 -6.62
N GLY A 62 14.79 13.02 -6.51
CA GLY A 62 15.67 13.16 -7.67
C GLY A 62 15.25 14.29 -8.61
N GLY A 63 14.54 15.30 -8.10
CA GLY A 63 13.98 16.41 -8.89
C GLY A 63 12.65 16.10 -9.58
N ILE A 64 12.06 14.92 -9.36
CA ILE A 64 10.73 14.58 -9.85
C ILE A 64 9.66 15.28 -9.00
N ASN A 65 8.64 15.83 -9.65
CA ASN A 65 7.59 16.59 -8.98
C ASN A 65 6.59 15.68 -8.27
N ALA A 66 6.17 16.13 -7.08
CA ALA A 66 5.07 15.57 -6.29
C ALA A 66 5.04 14.03 -6.18
N PRO A 67 6.16 13.33 -5.89
CA PRO A 67 6.15 11.88 -5.83
C PRO A 67 5.36 11.38 -4.63
N THR A 68 4.80 10.19 -4.76
CA THR A 68 4.02 9.51 -3.73
C THR A 68 4.58 8.12 -3.50
N ALA A 69 4.71 7.69 -2.24
CA ALA A 69 5.10 6.33 -1.89
C ALA A 69 3.84 5.44 -1.74
N ASN A 70 3.66 4.49 -2.65
CA ASN A 70 2.43 3.71 -2.79
C ASN A 70 2.49 2.33 -2.12
N LYS A 71 3.69 1.77 -1.94
CA LYS A 71 3.89 0.48 -1.27
C LYS A 71 5.18 0.49 -0.48
N ILE A 72 5.14 -0.01 0.75
CA ILE A 72 6.32 -0.23 1.60
C ILE A 72 6.44 -1.70 2.01
N MET A 73 7.67 -2.20 2.06
CA MET A 73 8.02 -3.52 2.53
C MET A 73 9.31 -3.45 3.32
N VAL A 74 9.42 -4.21 4.41
CA VAL A 74 10.67 -4.35 5.16
C VAL A 74 11.08 -5.81 5.14
N VAL A 75 12.27 -6.09 4.60
CA VAL A 75 12.83 -7.45 4.51
C VAL A 75 14.28 -7.40 4.96
N ASN A 76 14.67 -8.27 5.90
CA ASN A 76 16.03 -8.34 6.43
C ASN A 76 16.58 -6.96 6.87
N ASN A 77 15.75 -6.18 7.56
CA ASN A 77 16.01 -4.82 8.04
C ASN A 77 16.18 -3.75 6.95
N ASP A 78 16.12 -4.12 5.67
CA ASP A 78 16.10 -3.16 4.56
C ASP A 78 14.67 -2.69 4.30
N VAL A 79 14.50 -1.38 4.12
CA VAL A 79 13.23 -0.74 3.78
C VAL A 79 13.16 -0.52 2.28
N TYR A 80 12.14 -1.10 1.64
CA TYR A 80 11.87 -1.00 0.22
C TYR A 80 10.57 -0.23 0.01
N VAL A 81 10.61 0.79 -0.85
CA VAL A 81 9.45 1.63 -1.14
C VAL A 81 9.28 1.73 -2.65
N LEU A 82 8.08 1.41 -3.15
CA LEU A 82 7.67 1.71 -4.51
C LEU A 82 6.77 2.93 -4.49
N GLY A 83 6.98 3.83 -5.43
CA GLY A 83 6.18 5.02 -5.60
C GLY A 83 6.10 5.48 -7.04
N ILE A 84 5.46 6.61 -7.23
CA ILE A 84 5.23 7.20 -8.54
C ILE A 84 5.36 8.72 -8.44
N GLY A 85 6.09 9.30 -9.38
CA GLY A 85 6.11 10.74 -9.61
C GLY A 85 5.39 11.11 -10.89
N VAL A 86 5.01 12.37 -11.01
CA VAL A 86 4.31 12.91 -12.19
C VAL A 86 5.26 13.83 -12.95
N GLY A 87 5.23 13.73 -14.27
CA GLY A 87 6.00 14.58 -15.16
C GLY A 87 5.41 15.96 -15.37
N THR A 88 5.81 16.59 -16.46
CA THR A 88 5.27 17.91 -16.86
C THR A 88 3.87 17.80 -17.43
N THR A 89 3.49 16.61 -17.92
CA THR A 89 2.13 16.28 -18.34
C THR A 89 1.48 15.34 -17.33
N THR A 90 0.15 15.38 -17.25
CA THR A 90 -0.63 14.53 -16.34
C THR A 90 -0.58 13.05 -16.69
N THR A 91 -0.15 12.71 -17.91
CA THR A 91 -0.05 11.33 -18.41
C THR A 91 1.37 10.76 -18.29
N GLU A 92 2.39 11.61 -18.11
CA GLU A 92 3.74 11.14 -17.88
C GLU A 92 3.92 10.75 -16.41
N THR A 93 4.26 9.49 -16.18
CA THR A 93 4.59 9.00 -14.86
C THR A 93 6.02 8.51 -14.80
N PHE A 94 6.59 8.58 -13.60
CA PHE A 94 7.91 8.08 -13.27
C PHE A 94 7.75 7.05 -12.16
N PRO A 95 7.79 5.74 -12.45
CA PRO A 95 7.83 4.74 -11.40
C PRO A 95 9.17 4.85 -10.66
N MET A 96 9.10 4.93 -9.34
CA MET A 96 10.24 5.23 -8.47
C MET A 96 10.40 4.13 -7.43
N PHE A 97 11.64 3.79 -7.12
CA PHE A 97 11.94 2.79 -6.10
C PHE A 97 13.01 3.30 -5.15
N TRP A 98 12.80 3.12 -3.86
CA TRP A 98 13.80 3.43 -2.85
C TRP A 98 14.16 2.17 -2.07
N LYS A 99 15.46 1.93 -1.93
CA LYS A 99 16.00 0.99 -0.94
C LYS A 99 16.77 1.78 0.10
N ASN A 100 16.35 1.74 1.36
CA ASN A 100 16.94 2.49 2.46
C ASN A 100 17.12 3.99 2.14
N GLY A 101 16.11 4.60 1.51
CA GLY A 101 16.12 6.01 1.09
C GLY A 101 16.91 6.31 -0.19
N VAL A 102 17.64 5.35 -0.76
CA VAL A 102 18.38 5.52 -2.02
C VAL A 102 17.44 5.33 -3.21
N LEU A 103 17.24 6.39 -4.00
CA LEU A 103 16.36 6.41 -5.16
C LEU A 103 16.95 5.67 -6.37
N THR A 104 16.10 4.88 -7.03
CA THR A 104 16.24 4.36 -8.39
C THR A 104 15.04 4.80 -9.22
N ASN A 105 15.29 5.47 -10.35
CA ASN A 105 14.25 5.75 -11.34
C ASN A 105 14.01 4.49 -12.18
N LEU A 106 12.86 3.84 -12.02
CA LEU A 106 12.55 2.58 -12.70
C LEU A 106 12.24 2.81 -14.18
N LYS A 107 11.74 3.99 -14.56
CA LYS A 107 11.50 4.32 -15.97
C LYS A 107 12.78 4.22 -16.78
N THR A 108 13.87 4.77 -16.26
CA THR A 108 15.18 4.74 -16.95
C THR A 108 15.90 3.41 -16.76
N SER A 109 15.91 2.85 -15.55
CA SER A 109 16.70 1.65 -15.24
C SER A 109 16.12 0.34 -15.79
N LEU A 110 14.81 0.25 -15.99
CA LEU A 110 14.15 -0.97 -16.51
C LEU A 110 13.78 -0.89 -18.00
N SER A 111 13.95 0.28 -18.61
CA SER A 111 13.79 0.46 -20.06
C SER A 111 14.96 -0.15 -20.84
N SER A 112 14.72 -0.54 -22.08
CA SER A 112 15.73 -1.07 -23.02
C SER A 112 15.88 -0.14 -24.22
N ALA A 113 16.50 -0.57 -25.33
CA ALA A 113 16.44 0.17 -26.60
C ALA A 113 15.06 0.04 -27.26
N ASP A 114 14.49 -1.17 -27.23
CA ASP A 114 13.28 -1.51 -27.96
C ASP A 114 11.99 -1.11 -27.24
N ASP A 115 12.01 -1.14 -25.90
CA ASP A 115 10.83 -0.89 -25.07
C ASP A 115 11.09 0.13 -23.95
N GLU A 116 10.08 0.94 -23.66
CA GLU A 116 10.01 1.90 -22.58
C GLU A 116 9.07 1.40 -21.47
N VAL A 117 9.47 1.58 -20.21
CA VAL A 117 8.61 1.32 -19.04
C VAL A 117 7.55 2.40 -18.94
N VAL A 118 6.29 1.98 -18.91
CA VAL A 118 5.13 2.85 -18.77
C VAL A 118 4.76 3.01 -17.30
N THR A 119 4.67 1.89 -16.59
CA THR A 119 4.35 1.86 -15.16
C THR A 119 4.87 0.60 -14.49
N VAL A 120 5.09 0.68 -13.19
CA VAL A 120 5.38 -0.46 -12.30
C VAL A 120 4.28 -0.47 -11.24
N THR A 121 3.48 -1.53 -11.21
CA THR A 121 2.23 -1.59 -10.44
C THR A 121 2.39 -2.29 -9.10
N ASP A 122 3.43 -3.12 -8.96
CA ASP A 122 3.75 -3.82 -7.74
C ASP A 122 5.21 -4.31 -7.71
N PHE A 123 5.69 -4.67 -6.52
CA PHE A 123 7.00 -5.30 -6.32
C PHE A 123 6.97 -6.34 -5.21
N GLU A 124 7.90 -7.30 -5.25
CA GLU A 124 8.11 -8.29 -4.19
C GLU A 124 9.61 -8.45 -3.93
N VAL A 125 10.00 -8.67 -2.68
CA VAL A 125 11.39 -8.98 -2.31
C VAL A 125 11.43 -10.39 -1.74
N VAL A 126 12.23 -11.27 -2.35
CA VAL A 126 12.44 -12.65 -1.89
C VAL A 126 13.92 -12.88 -1.67
N GLY A 127 14.32 -12.98 -0.40
CA GLY A 127 15.73 -13.02 -0.02
C GLY A 127 16.44 -11.73 -0.47
N ASN A 128 17.35 -11.86 -1.43
CA ASN A 128 18.09 -10.73 -2.01
C ASN A 128 17.54 -10.27 -3.37
N ASP A 129 16.58 -11.00 -3.93
CA ASP A 129 16.03 -10.72 -5.25
C ASP A 129 14.87 -9.73 -5.13
N VAL A 130 14.88 -8.70 -5.97
CA VAL A 130 13.78 -7.75 -6.12
C VAL A 130 13.06 -8.01 -7.44
N TYR A 131 11.75 -8.23 -7.33
CA TYR A 131 10.86 -8.44 -8.46
C TYR A 131 9.96 -7.23 -8.63
N PHE A 132 9.77 -6.81 -9.88
CA PHE A 132 8.81 -5.77 -10.26
C PHE A 132 7.83 -6.33 -11.28
N VAL A 133 6.59 -5.86 -11.27
CA VAL A 133 5.62 -6.14 -12.34
C VAL A 133 5.05 -4.83 -12.87
N GLY A 134 4.79 -4.78 -14.17
CA GLY A 134 4.25 -3.58 -14.79
C GLY A 134 4.13 -3.70 -16.30
N TYR A 135 4.06 -2.55 -16.95
CA TYR A 135 3.82 -2.46 -18.38
C TYR A 135 4.95 -1.76 -19.10
N THR A 136 5.32 -2.28 -20.26
CA THR A 136 6.21 -1.62 -21.21
C THR A 136 5.47 -1.30 -22.49
N LYS A 137 5.85 -0.21 -23.16
CA LYS A 137 5.44 0.14 -24.51
C LYS A 137 6.62 -0.01 -25.46
N ARG A 138 6.42 -0.66 -26.61
CA ARG A 138 7.45 -0.72 -27.65
C ARG A 138 7.66 0.67 -28.26
N ARG A 139 8.91 1.05 -28.51
CA ARG A 139 9.30 2.34 -29.13
C ARG A 139 9.05 2.42 -30.64
N VAL A 140 8.04 1.72 -31.15
CA VAL A 140 7.66 1.76 -32.56
C VAL A 140 6.57 2.82 -32.75
N ILE A 141 6.69 3.64 -33.81
CA ILE A 141 5.84 4.81 -34.04
C ILE A 141 4.49 4.43 -34.68
N THR A 142 4.41 3.29 -35.37
CA THR A 142 3.29 2.97 -36.26
C THR A 142 2.02 2.49 -35.55
N PHE A 143 2.14 1.95 -34.34
CA PHE A 143 0.99 1.54 -33.52
C PHE A 143 1.43 1.40 -32.07
N GLU A 144 0.45 1.40 -31.18
CA GLU A 144 0.66 1.14 -29.77
C GLU A 144 0.85 -0.36 -29.50
N ASP A 145 1.94 -0.75 -28.87
CA ASP A 145 2.15 -2.14 -28.45
C ASP A 145 2.63 -2.18 -27.01
N TYR A 146 1.75 -2.65 -26.13
CA TYR A 146 2.00 -2.78 -24.70
C TYR A 146 2.12 -4.24 -24.29
N SER A 147 3.03 -4.48 -23.36
CA SER A 147 3.26 -5.80 -22.78
C SER A 147 3.16 -5.74 -21.27
N LEU A 148 2.50 -6.73 -20.66
CA LEU A 148 2.68 -7.03 -19.24
C LEU A 148 4.01 -7.77 -19.10
N VAL A 149 4.86 -7.28 -18.22
CA VAL A 149 6.20 -7.83 -17.98
C VAL A 149 6.49 -7.87 -16.49
N TYR A 150 7.43 -8.72 -16.10
CA TYR A 150 8.07 -8.61 -14.80
C TYR A 150 9.58 -8.52 -14.95
N TRP A 151 10.24 -7.95 -13.95
CA TRP A 151 11.70 -7.88 -13.88
C TRP A 151 12.17 -8.56 -12.61
N LYS A 152 13.23 -9.37 -12.71
CA LYS A 152 13.98 -9.88 -11.56
C LYS A 152 15.37 -9.24 -11.58
N ASN A 153 15.69 -8.42 -10.58
CA ASN A 153 16.96 -7.69 -10.51
C ASN A 153 17.32 -6.95 -11.82
N GLY A 154 16.33 -6.31 -12.44
CA GLY A 154 16.49 -5.60 -13.72
C GLY A 154 16.37 -6.47 -14.97
N ILE A 155 16.37 -7.80 -14.87
CA ILE A 155 16.20 -8.69 -16.02
C ILE A 155 14.72 -8.87 -16.34
N LYS A 156 14.30 -8.35 -17.51
CA LYS A 156 12.92 -8.38 -18.01
C LYS A 156 12.51 -9.77 -18.50
N THR A 157 11.29 -10.18 -18.16
CA THR A 157 10.55 -11.29 -18.76
C THR A 157 9.20 -10.80 -19.24
N THR A 158 8.88 -11.06 -20.51
CA THR A 158 7.55 -10.75 -21.06
C THR A 158 6.55 -11.81 -20.63
N VAL A 159 5.46 -11.37 -19.99
CA VAL A 159 4.35 -12.23 -19.55
C VAL A 159 3.31 -12.34 -20.65
N HIS A 160 2.91 -11.21 -21.23
CA HIS A 160 1.89 -11.16 -22.27
C HIS A 160 2.02 -9.90 -23.13
N ASN A 161 1.74 -10.01 -24.43
CA ASN A 161 1.71 -8.90 -25.38
C ASN A 161 0.27 -8.60 -25.78
N TYR A 162 -0.18 -7.36 -25.59
CA TYR A 162 -1.56 -6.96 -25.84
C TYR A 162 -1.78 -6.27 -27.19
N GLY A 163 -0.71 -5.79 -27.85
CA GLY A 163 -0.79 -5.11 -29.15
C GLY A 163 -1.59 -3.78 -29.13
N GLY A 164 -1.87 -3.23 -27.95
CA GLY A 164 -2.60 -1.98 -27.75
C GLY A 164 -2.59 -1.55 -26.30
N TYR A 165 -3.09 -0.35 -26.00
CA TYR A 165 -3.13 0.19 -24.64
C TYR A 165 -3.86 -0.77 -23.68
N VAL A 166 -3.23 -1.00 -22.53
CA VAL A 166 -3.81 -1.71 -21.40
C VAL A 166 -3.28 -1.06 -20.12
N GLN A 167 -4.14 -0.93 -19.12
CA GLN A 167 -3.75 -0.42 -17.82
C GLN A 167 -4.54 -1.16 -16.75
N ASN A 168 -3.91 -2.16 -16.16
CA ASN A 168 -4.43 -2.87 -14.99
C ASN A 168 -3.44 -2.71 -13.84
N TYR A 169 -3.90 -2.90 -12.60
CA TYR A 169 -3.05 -2.82 -11.41
C TYR A 169 -2.55 -4.21 -10.99
N SER A 170 -1.82 -4.88 -11.88
CA SER A 170 -1.26 -6.22 -11.65
C SER A 170 -0.45 -6.29 -10.35
N LYS A 171 -0.65 -7.37 -9.59
CA LYS A 171 0.10 -7.71 -8.38
C LYS A 171 1.04 -8.87 -8.64
N ILE A 172 2.14 -8.95 -7.88
CA ILE A 172 3.13 -10.02 -8.01
C ILE A 172 3.38 -10.69 -6.67
N LYS A 173 3.45 -12.03 -6.70
CA LYS A 173 4.02 -12.84 -5.61
C LYS A 173 4.99 -13.86 -6.18
N VAL A 174 6.03 -14.16 -5.42
CA VAL A 174 7.04 -15.14 -5.83
C VAL A 174 7.19 -16.17 -4.72
N VAL A 175 6.95 -17.44 -5.05
CA VAL A 175 7.04 -18.56 -4.11
C VAL A 175 7.80 -19.69 -4.78
N ASN A 176 8.85 -20.22 -4.13
CA ASN A 176 9.67 -21.32 -4.66
C ASN A 176 10.11 -21.10 -6.12
N ASN A 177 10.68 -19.91 -6.40
CA ASN A 177 11.11 -19.47 -7.74
C ASN A 177 10.01 -19.41 -8.82
N THR A 178 8.74 -19.58 -8.45
CA THR A 178 7.59 -19.44 -9.35
C THR A 178 6.98 -18.06 -9.18
N VAL A 179 6.79 -17.35 -10.28
CA VAL A 179 6.22 -16.00 -10.31
C VAL A 179 4.72 -16.08 -10.56
N TYR A 180 3.92 -15.46 -9.70
CA TYR A 180 2.47 -15.36 -9.81
C TYR A 180 2.09 -13.91 -10.04
N ILE A 181 1.33 -13.63 -11.09
CA ILE A 181 0.93 -12.27 -11.44
C ILE A 181 -0.56 -12.22 -11.72
N THR A 182 -1.31 -11.33 -11.06
CA THR A 182 -2.70 -11.08 -11.47
C THR A 182 -2.72 -10.32 -12.79
N GLY A 183 -3.54 -10.76 -13.74
CA GLY A 183 -3.66 -10.08 -15.02
C GLY A 183 -4.85 -10.55 -15.83
N THR A 184 -4.84 -10.19 -17.10
CA THR A 184 -5.79 -10.64 -18.12
C THR A 184 -4.99 -11.11 -19.34
N ASN A 185 -5.56 -11.97 -20.18
CA ASN A 185 -5.02 -12.32 -21.50
C ASN A 185 -5.67 -11.51 -22.63
N ASN A 186 -6.58 -10.61 -22.30
CA ASN A 186 -7.30 -9.75 -23.21
C ASN A 186 -7.24 -8.30 -22.71
N ARG A 187 -6.82 -7.38 -23.57
CA ARG A 187 -6.68 -5.96 -23.23
C ARG A 187 -8.00 -5.30 -22.82
N ASP A 188 -9.12 -5.81 -23.30
CA ASP A 188 -10.45 -5.22 -23.09
C ASP A 188 -11.14 -5.76 -21.82
N SER A 189 -10.46 -6.63 -21.06
CA SER A 189 -10.99 -7.24 -19.84
C SER A 189 -10.36 -6.64 -18.58
N SER A 190 -11.13 -6.60 -17.49
CA SER A 190 -10.56 -6.45 -16.15
C SER A 190 -9.65 -7.64 -15.84
N ILE A 191 -8.90 -7.57 -14.73
CA ILE A 191 -8.06 -8.68 -14.25
C ILE A 191 -8.94 -9.91 -13.93
N ASN A 192 -9.16 -10.77 -14.91
CA ASN A 192 -10.02 -11.95 -14.84
C ASN A 192 -9.24 -13.25 -14.58
N GLY A 193 -7.97 -13.16 -14.24
CA GLY A 193 -7.14 -14.35 -14.03
C GLY A 193 -5.75 -14.04 -13.50
N TYR A 194 -4.89 -15.05 -13.53
CA TYR A 194 -3.52 -14.94 -13.07
C TYR A 194 -2.57 -15.73 -13.97
N TYR A 195 -1.35 -15.22 -14.09
CA TYR A 195 -0.25 -15.90 -14.73
C TYR A 195 0.55 -16.69 -13.69
N VAL A 196 0.88 -17.93 -14.02
CA VAL A 196 1.95 -18.69 -13.37
C VAL A 196 3.13 -18.69 -14.33
N ASN A 197 4.17 -17.95 -13.98
CA ASN A 197 5.22 -17.49 -14.87
C ASN A 197 4.63 -16.73 -16.08
N THR A 198 4.47 -17.41 -17.22
CA THR A 198 3.91 -16.85 -18.46
C THR A 198 2.62 -17.55 -18.90
N VAL A 199 2.14 -18.52 -18.13
CA VAL A 199 0.93 -19.30 -18.45
C VAL A 199 -0.28 -18.67 -17.77
N PHE A 200 -1.23 -18.18 -18.57
CA PHE A 200 -2.47 -17.59 -18.08
C PHE A 200 -3.46 -18.65 -17.61
N ASN A 201 -4.08 -18.39 -16.46
CA ASN A 201 -5.16 -19.18 -15.88
C ASN A 201 -6.35 -18.25 -15.65
N GLU A 202 -7.41 -18.46 -16.41
CA GLU A 202 -8.64 -17.69 -16.29
C GLU A 202 -9.45 -18.11 -15.05
N ILE A 203 -10.08 -17.14 -14.41
CA ILE A 203 -11.15 -17.35 -13.43
C ILE A 203 -12.41 -16.68 -14.02
N PRO A 204 -13.38 -17.45 -14.55
CA PRO A 204 -14.55 -16.91 -15.19
C PRO A 204 -15.35 -15.96 -14.29
N PHE A 205 -15.90 -14.89 -14.88
CA PHE A 205 -16.75 -13.91 -14.18
C PHE A 205 -16.09 -13.29 -12.94
N SER A 206 -14.78 -13.07 -13.00
CA SER A 206 -14.00 -12.53 -11.88
C SER A 206 -13.38 -11.17 -12.17
N THR A 207 -13.06 -10.45 -11.10
CA THR A 207 -12.12 -9.33 -11.09
C THR A 207 -11.23 -9.48 -9.87
N LEU A 208 -9.95 -9.71 -10.08
CA LEU A 208 -8.97 -10.01 -9.03
C LEU A 208 -8.27 -8.73 -8.57
N ASN A 209 -8.16 -8.59 -7.25
CA ASN A 209 -7.59 -7.41 -6.59
C ASN A 209 -6.15 -7.66 -6.10
N GLY A 210 -5.75 -8.91 -5.89
CA GLY A 210 -4.37 -9.21 -5.49
C GLY A 210 -4.07 -10.67 -5.18
N LEU A 211 -2.91 -10.86 -4.56
CA LEU A 211 -2.32 -12.16 -4.23
C LEU A 211 -1.88 -12.18 -2.76
N ALA A 212 -2.09 -13.32 -2.09
CA ALA A 212 -1.61 -13.57 -0.74
C ALA A 212 -0.81 -14.88 -0.70
N VAL A 213 0.04 -15.05 0.32
CA VAL A 213 0.84 -16.26 0.52
C VAL A 213 0.66 -16.74 1.96
N ASN A 214 0.51 -18.04 2.14
CA ASN A 214 0.52 -18.70 3.44
C ASN A 214 1.20 -20.06 3.32
N ASN A 215 2.23 -20.34 4.12
CA ASN A 215 2.92 -21.65 4.12
C ASN A 215 3.30 -22.18 2.72
N ASN A 216 3.85 -21.31 1.85
CA ASN A 216 4.18 -21.60 0.44
C ASN A 216 2.99 -21.88 -0.50
N GLU A 217 1.76 -21.72 -0.03
CA GLU A 217 0.57 -21.72 -0.87
C GLU A 217 0.26 -20.30 -1.33
N VAL A 218 -0.12 -20.17 -2.60
CA VAL A 218 -0.46 -18.87 -3.20
C VAL A 218 -1.95 -18.79 -3.39
N TYR A 219 -2.50 -17.64 -3.03
CA TYR A 219 -3.91 -17.35 -3.15
C TYR A 219 -4.10 -16.12 -4.02
N THR A 220 -5.17 -16.09 -4.80
CA THR A 220 -5.68 -14.87 -5.44
C THR A 220 -7.05 -14.53 -4.89
N TYR A 221 -7.37 -13.25 -4.83
CA TYR A 221 -8.63 -12.79 -4.24
C TYR A 221 -9.21 -11.60 -5.02
N GLY A 222 -10.51 -11.37 -4.85
CA GLY A 222 -11.24 -10.30 -5.52
C GLY A 222 -12.75 -10.53 -5.46
N THR A 223 -13.39 -10.41 -6.61
CA THR A 223 -14.80 -10.76 -6.83
C THR A 223 -14.91 -11.86 -7.85
N ALA A 224 -15.84 -12.81 -7.66
CA ALA A 224 -16.29 -13.75 -8.67
C ALA A 224 -17.80 -14.02 -8.51
N ASN A 225 -18.53 -14.15 -9.61
CA ASN A 225 -19.98 -14.40 -9.59
C ASN A 225 -20.77 -13.42 -8.68
N ASN A 226 -20.41 -12.14 -8.72
CA ASN A 226 -21.02 -11.05 -7.94
C ASN A 226 -20.85 -11.13 -6.41
N GLY A 227 -19.85 -11.87 -5.91
CA GLY A 227 -19.51 -11.88 -4.49
C GLY A 227 -18.00 -11.89 -4.26
N GLY A 228 -17.60 -11.59 -3.03
CA GLY A 228 -16.22 -11.71 -2.57
C GLY A 228 -15.72 -13.12 -2.79
N TYR A 229 -14.47 -13.25 -3.20
CA TYR A 229 -13.93 -14.52 -3.65
C TYR A 229 -12.44 -14.61 -3.36
N TYR A 230 -11.98 -15.82 -3.03
CA TYR A 230 -10.58 -16.17 -3.17
C TYR A 230 -10.40 -17.61 -3.67
N LYS A 231 -9.24 -17.86 -4.27
CA LYS A 231 -8.79 -19.16 -4.73
C LYS A 231 -7.41 -19.46 -4.19
N ASN A 232 -7.23 -20.63 -3.59
CA ASN A 232 -5.91 -21.22 -3.37
C ASN A 232 -5.43 -21.79 -4.71
N ILE A 233 -4.48 -21.12 -5.34
CA ILE A 233 -3.92 -21.50 -6.65
C ILE A 233 -3.18 -22.83 -6.54
N THR A 234 -2.53 -23.09 -5.40
CA THR A 234 -1.71 -24.29 -5.18
C THR A 234 -2.57 -25.55 -5.09
N THR A 235 -3.71 -25.49 -4.39
CA THR A 235 -4.61 -26.65 -4.21
C THR A 235 -5.78 -26.68 -5.20
N GLY A 236 -6.06 -25.55 -5.87
CA GLY A 236 -7.23 -25.37 -6.72
C GLY A 236 -8.53 -25.10 -5.95
N SER A 237 -8.47 -25.01 -4.62
CA SER A 237 -9.66 -24.77 -3.78
C SER A 237 -10.17 -23.34 -3.95
N GLU A 238 -11.49 -23.19 -4.06
CA GLU A 238 -12.15 -21.89 -4.26
C GLU A 238 -13.13 -21.63 -3.11
N THR A 239 -13.28 -20.37 -2.71
CA THR A 239 -14.20 -19.99 -1.63
C THR A 239 -14.88 -18.67 -1.95
N SER A 240 -16.21 -18.67 -1.85
CA SER A 240 -17.04 -17.50 -2.07
C SER A 240 -17.57 -16.94 -0.75
N PHE A 241 -17.63 -15.62 -0.66
CA PHE A 241 -18.15 -14.82 0.44
C PHE A 241 -19.25 -13.91 -0.11
N PRO A 242 -20.44 -14.43 -0.44
CA PRO A 242 -21.49 -13.63 -1.07
C PRO A 242 -22.02 -12.50 -0.17
N THR A 243 -21.79 -12.58 1.14
CA THR A 243 -22.09 -11.49 2.09
C THR A 243 -21.13 -10.31 2.00
N VAL A 244 -20.00 -10.49 1.31
CA VAL A 244 -18.99 -9.48 1.00
C VAL A 244 -19.08 -9.18 -0.49
N ALA A 245 -19.12 -7.92 -0.90
CA ALA A 245 -19.23 -7.58 -2.32
C ALA A 245 -17.93 -7.89 -3.10
N THR A 246 -16.78 -7.62 -2.48
CA THR A 246 -15.46 -7.84 -3.06
C THR A 246 -14.43 -8.00 -1.95
N VAL A 247 -13.43 -8.86 -2.15
CA VAL A 247 -12.26 -8.94 -1.26
C VAL A 247 -11.19 -8.00 -1.81
N THR A 248 -10.90 -6.88 -1.13
CA THR A 248 -9.93 -5.88 -1.60
C THR A 248 -8.52 -6.10 -1.08
N SER A 249 -8.37 -6.74 0.08
CA SER A 249 -7.10 -7.18 0.62
C SER A 249 -7.28 -8.43 1.45
N MET A 250 -6.24 -9.27 1.46
CA MET A 250 -6.24 -10.56 2.14
C MET A 250 -4.83 -10.90 2.63
N LEU A 251 -4.74 -11.39 3.87
CA LEU A 251 -3.48 -11.83 4.47
C LEU A 251 -3.73 -12.97 5.47
N PHE A 252 -2.64 -13.57 5.93
CA PHE A 252 -2.68 -14.60 6.95
C PHE A 252 -1.81 -14.21 8.14
N ASP A 253 -2.27 -14.51 9.35
CA ASP A 253 -1.50 -14.40 10.59
C ASP A 253 -1.90 -15.56 11.52
N ASN A 254 -0.92 -16.27 12.07
CA ASN A 254 -1.13 -17.36 13.03
C ASN A 254 -2.19 -18.41 12.57
N ASN A 255 -2.09 -18.89 11.32
CA ASN A 255 -3.05 -19.80 10.67
C ASN A 255 -4.48 -19.27 10.49
N ASN A 256 -4.73 -17.98 10.76
CA ASN A 256 -6.02 -17.35 10.50
C ASN A 256 -5.95 -16.57 9.20
N LEU A 257 -7.02 -16.67 8.43
CA LEU A 257 -7.26 -15.85 7.26
C LEU A 257 -7.91 -14.53 7.70
N TYR A 258 -7.36 -13.41 7.22
CA TYR A 258 -7.96 -12.10 7.36
C TYR A 258 -8.22 -11.50 5.98
N LEU A 259 -9.41 -10.92 5.80
CA LEU A 259 -9.79 -10.24 4.57
C LEU A 259 -10.61 -8.99 4.87
N THR A 260 -10.65 -8.05 3.93
CA THR A 260 -11.47 -6.84 4.02
C THR A 260 -12.23 -6.58 2.72
N ASP A 261 -13.36 -5.93 2.88
CA ASP A 261 -14.22 -5.40 1.82
C ASP A 261 -14.17 -3.87 1.75
N VAL A 262 -13.08 -3.27 2.27
CA VAL A 262 -12.90 -1.84 2.56
C VAL A 262 -13.63 -1.37 3.82
N ALA A 263 -14.76 -1.95 4.19
CA ALA A 263 -15.53 -1.50 5.36
C ALA A 263 -15.07 -2.20 6.64
N SER A 264 -15.05 -3.53 6.64
CA SER A 264 -14.77 -4.36 7.82
C SER A 264 -13.59 -5.30 7.59
N ILE A 265 -13.01 -5.82 8.68
CA ILE A 265 -12.08 -6.93 8.63
C ILE A 265 -12.78 -8.19 9.12
N TYR A 266 -12.66 -9.26 8.36
CA TYR A 266 -13.19 -10.58 8.68
C TYR A 266 -12.03 -11.53 9.01
N LYS A 267 -12.19 -12.35 10.05
CA LYS A 267 -11.28 -13.42 10.44
C LYS A 267 -11.98 -14.76 10.23
N ASN A 268 -11.43 -15.62 9.36
CA ASN A 268 -11.99 -16.93 9.03
C ASN A 268 -13.50 -16.88 8.67
N GLY A 269 -13.94 -15.82 7.98
CA GLY A 269 -15.32 -15.62 7.57
C GLY A 269 -16.25 -14.97 8.61
N ALA A 270 -15.81 -14.79 9.86
CA ALA A 270 -16.55 -14.04 10.87
C ALA A 270 -16.04 -12.59 10.94
N MET A 271 -16.93 -11.63 11.22
CA MET A 271 -16.52 -10.24 11.45
C MET A 271 -15.58 -10.15 12.66
N PHE A 272 -14.42 -9.52 12.47
CA PHE A 272 -13.37 -9.39 13.48
C PHE A 272 -13.19 -7.95 13.94
N ASP A 273 -13.26 -7.01 13.01
CA ASP A 273 -13.24 -5.57 13.25
C ASP A 273 -14.37 -4.97 12.41
N ALA A 274 -15.39 -4.41 13.07
CA ALA A 274 -16.64 -3.96 12.45
C ALA A 274 -16.51 -2.71 11.55
N GLY A 275 -15.28 -2.33 11.20
CA GLY A 275 -14.99 -1.10 10.50
C GLY A 275 -15.17 0.12 11.39
N GLN A 276 -14.80 1.28 10.87
CA GLN A 276 -15.16 2.57 11.44
C GLN A 276 -15.83 3.35 10.31
N PRO A 277 -17.13 3.12 10.02
CA PRO A 277 -17.80 3.75 8.87
C PRO A 277 -17.70 5.27 8.90
N GLN A 278 -17.66 5.86 10.10
CA GLN A 278 -17.45 7.30 10.26
C GLN A 278 -16.08 7.79 9.77
N LEU A 279 -15.05 6.94 9.84
CA LEU A 279 -13.69 7.25 9.36
C LEU A 279 -13.46 6.82 7.90
N GLY A 280 -14.51 6.39 7.19
CA GLY A 280 -14.45 5.96 5.79
C GLY A 280 -13.80 4.58 5.57
N GLY A 281 -13.11 4.43 4.43
CA GLY A 281 -12.66 3.12 3.91
C GLY A 281 -11.26 2.72 4.35
N ILE A 282 -11.06 1.43 4.62
CA ILE A 282 -9.75 0.82 4.89
C ILE A 282 -8.92 0.81 3.61
N MET A 283 -7.81 1.56 3.62
CA MET A 283 -6.87 1.67 2.50
C MET A 283 -5.84 0.55 2.51
N ASP A 284 -5.28 0.26 3.69
CA ASP A 284 -4.40 -0.88 3.92
C ASP A 284 -4.55 -1.35 5.37
N PHE A 285 -4.34 -2.64 5.61
CA PHE A 285 -4.30 -3.19 6.95
C PHE A 285 -3.21 -4.25 7.09
N LYS A 286 -2.77 -4.44 8.34
CA LYS A 286 -1.89 -5.53 8.75
C LYS A 286 -2.40 -6.12 10.05
N ILE A 287 -2.25 -7.43 10.18
CA ILE A 287 -2.45 -8.15 11.43
C ILE A 287 -1.11 -8.73 11.84
N LEU A 288 -0.75 -8.56 13.12
CA LEU A 288 0.42 -9.21 13.70
C LEU A 288 0.13 -9.55 15.16
N ASN A 289 0.23 -10.83 15.51
CA ASN A 289 -0.01 -11.31 16.88
C ASN A 289 -1.39 -10.89 17.43
N ASN A 290 -2.43 -11.02 16.59
CA ASN A 290 -3.80 -10.54 16.85
C ASN A 290 -3.96 -9.01 17.04
N ASN A 291 -2.92 -8.19 16.85
CA ASN A 291 -3.08 -6.74 16.81
C ASN A 291 -3.48 -6.30 15.39
N THR A 292 -4.37 -5.32 15.32
CA THR A 292 -4.85 -4.73 14.07
C THR A 292 -4.20 -3.38 13.85
N TYR A 293 -3.63 -3.18 12.67
CA TYR A 293 -3.05 -1.92 12.23
C TYR A 293 -3.74 -1.53 10.92
N LYS A 294 -4.32 -0.33 10.83
CA LYS A 294 -5.10 0.10 9.66
C LYS A 294 -4.77 1.52 9.26
N ILE A 295 -4.73 1.75 7.96
CA ILE A 295 -4.86 3.07 7.36
C ILE A 295 -6.31 3.21 6.90
N ILE A 296 -6.98 4.29 7.30
CA ILE A 296 -8.37 4.60 6.94
C ILE A 296 -8.43 6.04 6.43
N GLN A 297 -9.29 6.33 5.47
CA GLN A 297 -9.51 7.69 4.95
C GLN A 297 -10.92 8.20 5.25
N GLU A 298 -11.00 9.21 6.12
CA GLU A 298 -12.26 9.89 6.49
C GLU A 298 -12.54 11.04 5.53
N GLY A 299 -13.70 11.04 4.88
CA GLY A 299 -14.11 12.16 4.03
C GLY A 299 -14.53 13.37 4.86
N VAL A 300 -13.76 14.47 4.78
CA VAL A 300 -14.02 15.73 5.49
C VAL A 300 -14.08 16.86 4.47
N ALA A 301 -15.28 17.28 4.08
CA ALA A 301 -15.45 18.26 2.99
C ALA A 301 -14.64 19.56 3.24
N PRO A 302 -13.81 20.04 2.28
CA PRO A 302 -13.71 19.63 0.87
C PRO A 302 -12.68 18.51 0.54
N GLY A 303 -12.11 17.83 1.53
CA GLY A 303 -11.02 16.86 1.38
C GLY A 303 -11.22 15.57 2.18
N TYR A 304 -10.13 15.04 2.73
CA TYR A 304 -10.13 13.87 3.60
C TYR A 304 -8.99 13.91 4.61
N ILE A 305 -9.08 13.10 5.67
CA ILE A 305 -8.01 12.87 6.64
C ILE A 305 -7.61 11.40 6.55
N SER A 306 -6.30 11.13 6.46
CA SER A 306 -5.77 9.77 6.58
C SER A 306 -5.43 9.47 8.04
N HIS A 307 -6.01 8.41 8.60
CA HIS A 307 -5.80 7.97 9.97
C HIS A 307 -5.02 6.66 10.00
N LEU A 308 -3.99 6.59 10.86
CA LEU A 308 -3.39 5.35 11.30
C LEU A 308 -4.06 4.94 12.62
N THR A 309 -4.67 3.76 12.65
CA THR A 309 -5.25 3.19 13.87
C THR A 309 -4.55 1.89 14.25
N ILE A 310 -4.34 1.69 15.54
CA ILE A 310 -3.76 0.47 16.13
C ILE A 310 -4.75 -0.03 17.17
N ASN A 311 -5.28 -1.25 16.97
CA ASN A 311 -6.33 -1.85 17.80
C ASN A 311 -7.55 -0.92 18.00
N GLY A 312 -7.91 -0.16 16.96
CA GLY A 312 -9.02 0.79 16.99
C GLY A 312 -8.71 2.13 17.65
N VAL A 313 -7.50 2.33 18.19
CA VAL A 313 -7.05 3.61 18.76
C VAL A 313 -6.28 4.39 17.70
N GLU A 314 -6.57 5.68 17.55
CA GLU A 314 -5.80 6.56 16.65
C GLU A 314 -4.35 6.71 17.15
N ALA A 315 -3.40 6.44 16.26
CA ALA A 315 -1.97 6.55 16.53
C ALA A 315 -1.31 7.72 15.79
N ALA A 316 -1.85 8.12 14.64
CA ALA A 316 -1.46 9.30 13.87
C ALA A 316 -2.56 9.67 12.87
N GLN A 317 -2.56 10.92 12.43
CA GLN A 317 -3.42 11.40 11.34
C GLN A 317 -2.70 12.45 10.49
N ILE A 318 -3.13 12.61 9.25
CA ILE A 318 -2.66 13.67 8.35
C ILE A 318 -3.80 14.13 7.41
N PRO A 319 -4.12 15.43 7.34
CA PRO A 319 -5.09 15.95 6.40
C PRO A 319 -4.54 15.94 4.96
N ASP A 320 -5.41 15.79 3.97
CA ASP A 320 -5.06 15.74 2.55
C ASP A 320 -4.29 16.97 2.03
N SER A 321 -4.52 18.14 2.64
CA SER A 321 -3.77 19.37 2.38
C SER A 321 -2.29 19.29 2.76
N GLU A 322 -1.93 18.41 3.70
CA GLU A 322 -0.57 18.18 4.15
C GLU A 322 0.02 16.87 3.63
N GLY A 323 -0.81 15.89 3.26
CA GLY A 323 -0.33 14.60 2.79
C GLY A 323 -1.35 13.47 2.91
N THR A 324 -0.86 12.23 2.84
CA THR A 324 -1.72 11.03 2.86
C THR A 324 -0.94 9.81 3.31
N PHE A 325 -1.63 8.84 3.91
CA PHE A 325 -1.10 7.51 4.21
C PHE A 325 -1.68 6.49 3.22
N LEU A 326 -0.84 5.61 2.67
CA LEU A 326 -1.23 4.71 1.57
C LEU A 326 -0.84 3.25 1.77
N SER A 327 0.25 2.96 2.46
CA SER A 327 0.71 1.59 2.67
C SER A 327 1.30 1.39 4.04
N LEU A 328 1.05 0.23 4.62
CA LEU A 328 1.45 -0.14 5.96
C LEU A 328 2.29 -1.42 5.93
N PHE A 329 3.37 -1.45 6.71
CA PHE A 329 4.14 -2.66 7.01
C PHE A 329 4.48 -2.70 8.50
N VAL A 330 4.44 -3.89 9.12
CA VAL A 330 4.68 -4.06 10.55
C VAL A 330 5.72 -5.15 10.74
N VAL A 331 6.74 -4.88 11.56
CA VAL A 331 7.83 -5.81 11.88
C VAL A 331 7.82 -6.10 13.37
N GLN A 332 7.90 -7.38 13.73
CA GLN A 332 8.13 -7.80 15.13
C GLN A 332 9.58 -7.51 15.51
N ASN A 333 9.81 -6.76 16.59
CA ASN A 333 11.15 -6.50 17.12
C ASN A 333 11.74 -7.71 17.84
#